data_AF-A0AAD9A7V8-F1
#
_entry.id   AF-A0AAD9A7V8-F1
#
_cell.length_a   1.000
_cell.length_b   1.000
_cell.length_c   1.000
_cell.angle_alpha   90.00
_cell.angle_beta   90.00
_cell.angle_gamma   90.00
#
_symmetry.space_group_name_H-M   'P 1'
#
loop_
_entity.id
_entity.type
_entity.pdbx_description
1 polymer ?
#
loop_
_entity_poly.entity_id
_entity_poly.type
_entity_poly.pdbx_seq_one_letter_code
_entity_poly.pdbx_strand_id
1 'polypeptide(L)'
;MNDYITTTSGKKVRIWGTFSPASGGDVNKSVSIQHWANFEANPLWDFVNNGYAVLNSGDYIYTVGKWSEWYGHELSLDFIFHGSPDGSAFAPNVFDRDNATNNAARDSAALLGHVAPQWNDFGPNATTVTEAYYQWRDGLPALADKQWGGEVAEDAYGGLFAKLQPAAPGQNLDRRIPSVGETIVEYDFTQSNGSTVKDLSGNGYHAESSCELGEEGAVLTPSCSITTPLTQKGRNYTLSFSIKPTSAAKGAIFSGGDSGLWFGNGTVDAVMLFSGESTYALNYTFPVGEWTEAKLVGQGRQTFLDVGGDRMEFLTIMGWNGARFVWQPVAVEAPLATLGGGGFEGVIGGMKLVDGA
;
A
#
# COMPACT_ATOMS: atom_id res chain seq x y z
N MET A 1 9.51 -28.18 -23.23
CA MET A 1 8.51 -27.32 -22.55
C MET A 1 7.88 -26.31 -23.51
N ASN A 2 8.67 -25.48 -24.21
CA ASN A 2 8.16 -24.52 -25.20
C ASN A 2 7.21 -25.15 -26.24
N ASP A 3 7.65 -26.23 -26.89
CA ASP A 3 6.86 -26.93 -27.91
C ASP A 3 5.53 -27.45 -27.35
N TYR A 4 5.52 -27.98 -26.13
CA TYR A 4 4.30 -28.45 -25.50
C TYR A 4 3.30 -27.30 -25.24
N ILE A 5 3.77 -26.19 -24.66
CA ILE A 5 2.91 -25.02 -24.36
C ILE A 5 2.34 -24.45 -25.65
N THR A 6 3.19 -24.25 -26.66
CA THR A 6 2.80 -23.67 -27.95
C THR A 6 1.83 -24.58 -28.71
N THR A 7 2.15 -25.88 -28.86
CA THR A 7 1.31 -26.82 -29.63
C THR A 7 -0.01 -27.16 -28.93
N THR A 8 -0.03 -27.24 -27.60
CA THR A 8 -1.24 -27.66 -26.85
C THR A 8 -2.20 -26.49 -26.63
N SER A 9 -1.68 -25.27 -26.44
CA SER A 9 -2.50 -24.13 -26.01
C SER A 9 -2.44 -22.90 -26.92
N GLY A 10 -1.57 -22.89 -27.93
CA GLY A 10 -1.35 -21.71 -28.79
C GLY A 10 -0.70 -20.53 -28.07
N LYS A 11 -0.28 -20.69 -26.81
CA LYS A 11 0.36 -19.64 -25.99
C LYS A 11 1.83 -19.45 -26.37
N LYS A 12 2.33 -18.24 -26.19
CA LYS A 12 3.75 -17.90 -26.32
C LYS A 12 4.46 -18.02 -24.97
N VAL A 13 5.74 -18.36 -25.00
CA VAL A 13 6.57 -18.50 -23.80
C VAL A 13 7.47 -17.27 -23.64
N ARG A 14 7.64 -16.84 -22.40
CA ARG A 14 8.60 -15.81 -21.97
C ARG A 14 9.42 -16.35 -20.81
N ILE A 15 10.71 -16.06 -20.80
CA ILE A 15 11.63 -16.45 -19.73
C ILE A 15 12.41 -15.23 -19.22
N TRP A 16 12.96 -15.34 -18.01
CA TRP A 16 13.93 -14.37 -17.48
C TRP A 16 15.24 -14.43 -18.25
N GLY A 17 15.78 -13.28 -18.64
CA GLY A 17 17.05 -13.14 -19.34
C GLY A 17 18.26 -13.20 -18.42
N THR A 18 18.43 -14.31 -17.70
CA THR A 18 19.52 -14.55 -16.73
C THR A 18 20.74 -15.26 -17.33
N PHE A 19 20.60 -15.95 -18.46
CA PHE A 19 21.72 -16.62 -19.13
C PHE A 19 21.77 -16.20 -20.60
N SER A 20 22.90 -15.64 -21.03
CA SER A 20 23.15 -15.38 -22.45
C SER A 20 23.27 -16.69 -23.23
N PRO A 21 23.09 -16.68 -24.56
CA PRO A 21 23.36 -17.85 -25.39
C PRO A 21 24.79 -18.39 -25.23
N ALA A 22 25.77 -17.50 -25.04
CA ALA A 22 27.16 -17.87 -24.80
C ALA A 22 27.39 -18.59 -23.46
N SER A 23 26.54 -18.33 -22.47
CA SER A 23 26.57 -18.97 -21.13
C SER A 23 25.68 -20.22 -21.05
N GLY A 24 25.26 -20.78 -22.19
CA GLY A 24 24.42 -21.98 -22.24
C GLY A 24 22.90 -21.72 -22.22
N GLY A 25 22.48 -20.46 -22.31
CA GLY A 25 21.07 -20.03 -22.38
C GLY A 25 20.46 -20.07 -23.79
N ASP A 26 21.01 -20.84 -24.73
CA ASP A 26 20.51 -20.88 -26.11
C ASP A 26 19.15 -21.62 -26.18
N VAL A 27 18.08 -20.83 -26.15
CA VAL A 27 16.70 -21.30 -26.25
C VAL A 27 16.12 -21.01 -27.63
N ASN A 28 15.04 -21.71 -27.98
CA ASN A 28 14.29 -21.50 -29.22
C ASN A 28 13.90 -20.02 -29.38
N LYS A 29 14.20 -19.40 -30.53
CA LYS A 29 13.97 -17.96 -30.79
C LYS A 29 12.50 -17.53 -30.78
N SER A 30 11.55 -18.47 -30.80
CA SER A 30 10.12 -18.18 -30.57
C SER A 30 9.81 -17.82 -29.10
N VAL A 31 10.73 -18.11 -28.17
CA VAL A 31 10.65 -17.70 -26.77
C VAL A 31 11.13 -16.25 -26.65
N SER A 32 10.30 -15.40 -26.03
CA SER A 32 10.70 -14.03 -25.71
C SER A 32 11.51 -13.94 -24.42
N ILE A 33 12.42 -12.99 -24.35
CA ILE A 33 13.30 -12.76 -23.19
C ILE A 33 12.80 -11.54 -22.42
N GLN A 34 12.51 -11.70 -21.14
CA GLN A 34 12.31 -10.58 -20.20
C GLN A 34 13.64 -10.33 -19.50
N HIS A 35 14.38 -9.34 -19.99
CA HIS A 35 15.69 -9.06 -19.43
C HIS A 35 15.59 -8.10 -18.25
N TRP A 36 16.30 -8.42 -17.16
CA TRP A 36 16.15 -7.72 -15.90
C TRP A 36 17.43 -7.14 -15.29
N ALA A 37 18.60 -7.72 -15.57
CA ALA A 37 19.84 -7.32 -14.91
C ALA A 37 21.02 -7.36 -15.89
N ASN A 38 21.65 -6.22 -16.11
CA ASN A 38 22.77 -6.09 -17.05
C ASN A 38 24.03 -6.87 -16.61
N PHE A 39 24.11 -7.29 -15.35
CA PHE A 39 25.18 -8.17 -14.87
C PHE A 39 24.98 -9.65 -15.26
N GLU A 40 23.78 -10.05 -15.67
CA GLU A 40 23.49 -11.41 -16.15
C GLU A 40 23.74 -11.57 -17.66
N ALA A 41 23.42 -10.54 -18.44
CA ALA A 41 23.60 -10.52 -19.90
C ALA A 41 23.49 -9.09 -20.45
N ASN A 42 24.03 -8.85 -21.65
CA ASN A 42 23.81 -7.62 -22.39
C ASN A 42 22.62 -7.75 -23.37
N PRO A 43 21.55 -6.97 -23.25
CA PRO A 43 20.34 -7.20 -24.05
C PRO A 43 20.52 -7.03 -25.55
N LEU A 44 21.27 -6.02 -25.97
CA LEU A 44 21.52 -5.77 -27.39
C LEU A 44 22.37 -6.89 -27.99
N TRP A 45 23.52 -7.16 -27.38
CA TRP A 45 24.52 -8.05 -27.95
C TRP A 45 24.15 -9.52 -27.78
N ASP A 46 23.61 -9.92 -26.64
CA ASP A 46 23.32 -11.33 -26.35
C ASP A 46 21.96 -11.77 -26.87
N PHE A 47 20.97 -10.87 -26.94
CA PHE A 47 19.59 -11.25 -27.31
C PHE A 47 19.12 -10.63 -28.63
N VAL A 48 19.03 -9.30 -28.73
CA VAL A 48 18.48 -8.62 -29.91
C VAL A 48 19.25 -8.99 -31.18
N ASN A 49 20.58 -8.89 -31.15
CA ASN A 49 21.44 -9.22 -32.29
C ASN A 49 21.50 -10.72 -32.61
N ASN A 50 21.05 -11.57 -31.67
CA ASN A 50 20.95 -13.02 -31.85
C ASN A 50 19.52 -13.50 -32.17
N GLY A 51 18.64 -12.58 -32.59
CA GLY A 51 17.32 -12.89 -33.13
C GLY A 51 16.24 -13.18 -32.08
N TYR A 52 16.46 -12.80 -30.82
CA TYR A 52 15.43 -12.90 -29.78
C TYR A 52 14.58 -11.63 -29.72
N ALA A 53 13.30 -11.80 -29.44
CA ALA A 53 12.44 -10.71 -29.01
C ALA A 53 12.64 -10.42 -27.51
N VAL A 54 12.84 -9.16 -27.14
CA VAL A 54 13.22 -8.74 -25.78
C VAL A 54 12.19 -7.76 -25.23
N LEU A 55 11.70 -8.06 -24.02
CA LEU A 55 10.96 -7.14 -23.17
C LEU A 55 11.92 -6.54 -22.15
N ASN A 56 12.01 -5.22 -22.10
CA ASN A 56 12.81 -4.53 -21.11
C ASN A 56 12.14 -4.59 -19.75
N SER A 57 12.85 -5.12 -18.76
CA SER A 57 12.43 -5.20 -17.37
C SER A 57 13.61 -4.85 -16.46
N GLY A 58 14.47 -3.91 -16.87
CA GLY A 58 15.69 -3.56 -16.16
C GLY A 58 15.45 -3.18 -14.68
N ASP A 59 16.40 -3.56 -13.84
CA ASP A 59 16.36 -3.39 -12.39
C ASP A 59 16.41 -1.93 -11.91
N TYR A 60 16.74 -0.98 -12.79
CA TYR A 60 16.67 0.46 -12.51
C TYR A 60 15.27 0.99 -12.14
N ILE A 61 14.21 0.29 -12.54
CA ILE A 61 12.82 0.67 -12.23
C ILE A 61 12.11 -0.35 -11.34
N TYR A 62 12.90 -1.22 -10.69
CA TYR A 62 12.38 -2.17 -9.72
C TYR A 62 11.93 -1.44 -8.46
N THR A 63 10.77 -1.86 -7.95
CA THR A 63 10.31 -1.45 -6.62
C THR A 63 10.25 -2.67 -5.72
N VAL A 64 10.79 -2.56 -4.50
CA VAL A 64 10.64 -3.60 -3.47
C VAL A 64 9.73 -3.09 -2.36
N GLY A 65 8.72 -3.90 -2.06
CA GLY A 65 7.79 -3.66 -0.97
C GLY A 65 8.51 -3.54 0.38
N LYS A 66 8.08 -2.54 1.15
CA LYS A 66 8.61 -2.10 2.45
C LYS A 66 10.06 -1.64 2.48
N TRP A 67 11.00 -2.51 2.15
CA TRP A 67 12.42 -2.28 2.36
C TRP A 67 13.26 -3.09 1.37
N SER A 68 14.37 -2.49 0.95
CA SER A 68 15.46 -3.17 0.26
C SER A 68 16.75 -2.43 0.58
N GLU A 69 17.87 -3.14 0.55
CA GLU A 69 19.19 -2.52 0.63
C GLU A 69 19.60 -1.86 -0.71
N TRP A 70 19.05 -2.37 -1.83
CA TRP A 70 19.53 -2.06 -3.17
C TRP A 70 18.50 -1.33 -4.04
N TYR A 71 17.22 -1.62 -3.84
CA TYR A 71 16.14 -1.13 -4.71
C TYR A 71 15.25 -0.10 -4.03
N GLY A 72 14.68 0.79 -4.83
CA GLY A 72 13.72 1.79 -4.35
C GLY A 72 12.42 1.15 -3.86
N HIS A 73 11.70 1.87 -3.02
CA HIS A 73 10.35 1.47 -2.61
C HIS A 73 9.29 1.94 -3.61
N GLU A 74 9.46 3.13 -4.16
CA GLU A 74 8.53 3.77 -5.09
C GLU A 74 9.20 3.91 -6.46
N LEU A 75 8.39 4.02 -7.51
CA LEU A 75 8.90 4.37 -8.84
C LEU A 75 9.62 5.72 -8.79
N SER A 76 10.88 5.75 -9.22
CA SER A 76 11.69 6.96 -9.25
C SER A 76 11.27 7.88 -10.40
N LEU A 77 10.67 9.03 -10.08
CA LEU A 77 10.37 10.07 -11.07
C LEU A 77 11.65 10.58 -11.74
N ASP A 78 12.72 10.77 -10.98
CA ASP A 78 14.04 11.15 -11.51
C ASP A 78 14.50 10.18 -12.61
N PHE A 79 14.42 8.87 -12.35
CA PHE A 79 14.77 7.88 -13.37
C PHE A 79 13.79 7.89 -14.55
N ILE A 80 12.50 8.08 -14.32
CA ILE A 80 11.51 8.15 -15.41
C ILE A 80 11.80 9.33 -16.34
N PHE A 81 12.15 10.50 -15.81
CA PHE A 81 12.40 11.71 -16.60
C PHE A 81 13.84 11.86 -17.11
N HIS A 82 14.82 11.15 -16.53
CA HIS A 82 16.25 11.29 -16.84
C HIS A 82 17.02 9.97 -17.02
N GLY A 83 16.32 8.85 -17.16
CA GLY A 83 16.92 7.50 -17.17
C GLY A 83 17.65 7.10 -18.45
N SER A 84 17.63 7.93 -19.50
CA SER A 84 18.39 7.69 -20.73
C SER A 84 19.85 8.17 -20.62
N PRO A 85 20.81 7.58 -21.37
CA PRO A 85 22.23 7.99 -21.33
C PRO A 85 22.52 9.45 -21.67
N ASP A 86 21.61 10.11 -22.39
CA ASP A 86 21.69 11.53 -22.75
C ASP A 86 20.98 12.45 -21.73
N GLY A 87 20.48 11.89 -20.62
CA GLY A 87 19.72 12.60 -19.58
C GLY A 87 18.25 12.84 -19.93
N SER A 88 17.76 12.31 -21.06
CA SER A 88 16.35 12.37 -21.43
C SER A 88 15.52 11.30 -20.72
N ALA A 89 14.21 11.34 -20.93
CA ALA A 89 13.28 10.41 -20.31
C ALA A 89 13.60 8.96 -20.67
N PHE A 90 13.39 8.07 -19.70
CA PHE A 90 13.53 6.63 -19.89
C PHE A 90 12.56 6.14 -20.97
N ALA A 91 13.04 5.23 -21.82
CA ALA A 91 12.27 4.63 -22.91
C ALA A 91 12.52 3.11 -23.00
N PRO A 92 11.61 2.33 -23.60
CA PRO A 92 11.69 0.87 -23.56
C PRO A 92 12.96 0.28 -24.20
N ASN A 93 13.60 1.00 -25.12
CA ASN A 93 14.83 0.57 -25.79
C ASN A 93 16.11 0.82 -24.97
N VAL A 94 16.01 1.52 -23.84
CA VAL A 94 17.12 1.83 -22.95
C VAL A 94 17.30 0.69 -21.95
N PHE A 95 18.24 -0.20 -22.22
CA PHE A 95 18.63 -1.29 -21.32
C PHE A 95 19.77 -0.86 -20.38
N ASP A 96 20.63 0.04 -20.83
CA ASP A 96 21.79 0.54 -20.11
C ASP A 96 21.73 2.06 -20.07
N ARG A 97 21.58 2.62 -18.86
CA ARG A 97 21.50 4.06 -18.64
C ARG A 97 22.85 4.77 -18.75
N ASP A 98 23.95 4.04 -18.65
CA ASP A 98 25.30 4.61 -18.62
C ASP A 98 26.03 4.46 -19.95
N ASN A 99 25.60 3.52 -20.80
CA ASN A 99 26.22 3.26 -22.09
C ASN A 99 25.23 3.11 -23.25
N ALA A 100 25.15 4.16 -24.08
CA ALA A 100 24.30 4.18 -25.26
C ALA A 100 24.60 3.06 -26.28
N THR A 101 25.83 2.52 -26.33
CA THR A 101 26.19 1.45 -27.27
C THR A 101 25.59 0.09 -26.90
N ASN A 102 25.00 -0.02 -25.72
CA ASN A 102 24.33 -1.22 -25.23
C ASN A 102 22.81 -1.18 -25.44
N ASN A 103 22.29 -0.11 -26.05
CA ASN A 103 20.86 0.09 -26.26
C ASN A 103 20.44 -0.19 -27.69
N ALA A 104 19.28 -0.80 -27.84
CA ALA A 104 18.70 -1.07 -29.15
C ALA A 104 18.17 0.20 -29.80
N ALA A 105 18.11 0.21 -31.13
CA ALA A 105 17.39 1.24 -31.89
C ALA A 105 15.92 1.26 -31.45
N ARG A 106 15.35 2.47 -31.30
CA ARG A 106 13.99 2.66 -30.78
C ARG A 106 12.92 1.97 -31.64
N ASP A 107 13.17 1.84 -32.93
CA ASP A 107 12.29 1.21 -33.93
C ASP A 107 12.60 -0.28 -34.17
N SER A 108 13.48 -0.89 -33.36
CA SER A 108 13.80 -2.31 -33.48
C SER A 108 12.56 -3.18 -33.25
N ALA A 109 12.20 -3.97 -34.26
CA ALA A 109 11.08 -4.91 -34.20
C ALA A 109 11.27 -6.04 -33.17
N ALA A 110 12.49 -6.23 -32.66
CA ALA A 110 12.78 -7.17 -31.59
C ALA A 110 12.35 -6.67 -30.21
N LEU A 111 12.07 -5.37 -30.05
CA LEU A 111 11.64 -4.80 -28.78
C LEU A 111 10.15 -4.98 -28.56
N LEU A 112 9.80 -5.64 -27.45
CA LEU A 112 8.41 -5.89 -27.06
C LEU A 112 7.82 -4.79 -26.18
N GLY A 113 8.61 -3.78 -25.82
CA GLY A 113 8.24 -2.73 -24.89
C GLY A 113 8.92 -2.91 -23.53
N HIS A 114 8.22 -2.50 -22.48
CA HIS A 114 8.75 -2.43 -21.12
C HIS A 114 7.77 -2.96 -20.07
N VAL A 115 8.28 -3.55 -19.00
CA VAL A 115 7.54 -3.86 -17.78
C VAL A 115 8.35 -3.46 -16.55
N ALA A 116 7.77 -2.61 -15.69
CA ALA A 116 8.32 -2.38 -14.35
C ALA A 116 7.75 -3.44 -13.41
N PRO A 117 8.56 -4.16 -12.64
CA PRO A 117 8.07 -5.10 -11.64
C PRO A 117 8.13 -4.53 -10.22
N GLN A 118 7.13 -4.93 -9.43
CA GLN A 118 7.14 -4.80 -7.98
C GLN A 118 7.42 -6.17 -7.36
N TRP A 119 8.38 -6.20 -6.45
CA TRP A 119 8.73 -7.38 -5.66
C TRP A 119 8.32 -7.23 -4.20
N ASN A 120 8.06 -8.36 -3.54
CA ASN A 120 7.74 -8.42 -2.10
C ASN A 120 8.73 -9.38 -1.42
N ASP A 121 10.01 -8.99 -1.38
CA ASP A 121 11.13 -9.85 -0.98
C ASP A 121 11.01 -10.36 0.46
N PHE A 122 10.43 -9.55 1.34
CA PHE A 122 10.39 -9.81 2.79
C PHE A 122 9.09 -10.46 3.28
N GLY A 123 8.31 -11.02 2.35
CA GLY A 123 7.14 -11.83 2.68
C GLY A 123 5.85 -11.04 2.96
N PRO A 124 4.76 -11.75 3.28
CA PRO A 124 3.41 -11.18 3.27
C PRO A 124 3.11 -10.20 4.40
N ASN A 125 3.86 -10.23 5.51
CA ASN A 125 3.70 -9.31 6.63
C ASN A 125 4.61 -8.07 6.55
N ALA A 126 5.44 -7.96 5.51
CA ALA A 126 6.32 -6.82 5.33
C ALA A 126 5.56 -5.58 4.84
N THR A 127 4.57 -5.74 3.96
CA THR A 127 3.91 -4.61 3.28
C THR A 127 2.39 -4.75 3.39
N THR A 128 1.67 -3.65 3.63
CA THR A 128 0.20 -3.67 3.58
C THR A 128 -0.31 -3.62 2.14
N VAL A 129 -1.56 -4.06 1.93
CA VAL A 129 -2.19 -4.01 0.59
C VAL A 129 -2.23 -2.57 0.06
N THR A 130 -2.54 -1.59 0.92
CA THR A 130 -2.60 -0.18 0.51
C THR A 130 -1.21 0.39 0.26
N GLU A 131 -0.17 -0.03 0.96
CA GLU A 131 1.20 0.37 0.65
C GLU A 131 1.64 -0.01 -0.77
N ALA A 132 1.18 -1.14 -1.30
CA ALA A 132 1.43 -1.49 -2.71
C ALA A 132 0.85 -0.45 -3.67
N TYR A 133 -0.32 0.12 -3.38
CA TYR A 133 -0.86 1.23 -4.18
C TYR A 133 0.08 2.44 -4.18
N TYR A 134 0.56 2.86 -2.99
CA TYR A 134 1.42 4.04 -2.87
C TYR A 134 2.80 3.87 -3.53
N GLN A 135 3.32 2.65 -3.66
CA GLN A 135 4.56 2.39 -4.41
C GLN A 135 4.47 2.81 -5.88
N TRP A 136 3.27 2.70 -6.46
CA TRP A 136 3.00 3.00 -7.86
C TRP A 136 2.32 4.34 -8.07
N ARG A 137 1.56 4.79 -7.08
CA ARG A 137 0.61 5.90 -7.19
C ARG A 137 1.20 7.11 -7.92
N ASP A 138 2.37 7.55 -7.48
CA ASP A 138 2.94 8.83 -7.91
C ASP A 138 3.81 8.69 -9.18
N GLY A 139 4.34 7.50 -9.48
CA GLY A 139 5.21 7.29 -10.65
C GLY A 139 4.55 6.59 -11.85
N LEU A 140 3.47 5.81 -11.63
CA LEU A 140 2.85 5.00 -12.68
C LEU A 140 2.33 5.85 -13.86
N PRO A 141 1.65 6.99 -13.65
CA PRO A 141 1.21 7.83 -14.76
C PRO A 141 2.38 8.47 -15.54
N ALA A 142 3.45 8.91 -14.85
CA ALA A 142 4.65 9.42 -15.51
C ALA A 142 5.32 8.33 -16.37
N LEU A 143 5.47 7.12 -15.81
CA LEU A 143 6.02 5.99 -16.56
C LEU A 143 5.14 5.66 -17.78
N ALA A 144 3.82 5.62 -17.61
CA ALA A 144 2.89 5.34 -18.70
C ALA A 144 2.97 6.40 -19.82
N ASP A 145 3.11 7.69 -19.47
CA ASP A 145 3.35 8.77 -20.43
C ASP A 145 4.59 8.47 -21.28
N LYS A 146 5.74 8.18 -20.65
CA LYS A 146 7.00 7.90 -21.38
C LYS A 146 6.94 6.64 -22.22
N GLN A 147 6.31 5.58 -21.73
CA GLN A 147 6.21 4.33 -22.50
C GLN A 147 5.21 4.38 -23.65
N TRP A 148 4.19 5.24 -23.58
CA TRP A 148 3.27 5.45 -24.69
C TRP A 148 3.82 6.41 -25.76
N GLY A 149 4.79 7.26 -25.40
CA GLY A 149 5.35 8.28 -26.27
C GLY A 149 4.79 9.69 -26.01
N GLY A 150 4.26 9.92 -24.80
CA GLY A 150 3.90 11.24 -24.32
C GLY A 150 5.11 12.11 -23.95
N GLU A 151 4.86 13.41 -23.87
CA GLU A 151 5.89 14.45 -23.75
C GLU A 151 5.64 15.36 -22.53
N VAL A 152 4.91 14.88 -21.51
CA VAL A 152 4.66 15.68 -20.30
C VAL A 152 6.00 16.07 -19.67
N ALA A 153 6.24 17.36 -19.46
CA ALA A 153 7.44 17.84 -18.79
C ALA A 153 7.36 17.55 -17.28
N GLU A 154 8.51 17.31 -16.65
CA GLU A 154 8.59 16.97 -15.22
C GLU A 154 7.99 18.08 -14.33
N ASP A 155 8.28 19.34 -14.63
CA ASP A 155 7.78 20.50 -13.90
C ASP A 155 6.25 20.65 -13.96
N ALA A 156 5.63 20.19 -15.04
CA ALA A 156 4.19 20.16 -15.22
C ALA A 156 3.53 18.93 -14.58
N TYR A 157 4.27 17.84 -14.37
CA TYR A 157 3.72 16.55 -13.96
C TYR A 157 2.95 16.62 -12.64
N GLY A 158 3.54 17.21 -11.60
CA GLY A 158 2.93 17.28 -10.27
C GLY A 158 1.57 17.99 -10.27
N GLY A 159 1.46 19.10 -11.01
CA GLY A 159 0.20 19.85 -11.15
C GLY A 159 -0.87 19.07 -11.93
N LEU A 160 -0.49 18.38 -12.99
CA LEU A 160 -1.40 17.52 -13.75
C LEU A 160 -1.89 16.33 -12.92
N PHE A 161 -0.95 15.65 -12.24
CA PHE A 161 -1.25 14.50 -11.40
C PHE A 161 -2.23 14.85 -10.27
N ALA A 162 -1.97 15.94 -9.54
CA ALA A 162 -2.84 16.42 -8.48
C ALA A 162 -4.27 16.71 -8.94
N LYS A 163 -4.45 17.15 -10.20
CA LYS A 163 -5.76 17.43 -10.80
C LYS A 163 -6.47 16.17 -11.32
N LEU A 164 -5.72 15.24 -11.93
CA LEU A 164 -6.29 14.10 -12.64
C LEU A 164 -6.47 12.86 -11.77
N GLN A 165 -5.53 12.57 -10.87
CA GLN A 165 -5.59 11.38 -10.02
C GLN A 165 -6.89 11.28 -9.20
N PRO A 166 -7.41 12.37 -8.59
CA PRO A 166 -8.66 12.32 -7.82
C PRO A 166 -9.90 12.07 -8.69
N ALA A 167 -9.79 12.36 -9.99
CA ALA A 167 -10.88 12.27 -10.96
C ALA A 167 -10.85 10.95 -11.75
N ALA A 168 -9.92 10.03 -11.45
CA ALA A 168 -9.85 8.77 -12.19
C ALA A 168 -11.15 7.97 -11.97
N PRO A 169 -11.86 7.55 -13.03
CA PRO A 169 -13.17 6.93 -12.89
C PRO A 169 -13.14 5.60 -12.14
N GLY A 170 -14.18 5.34 -11.33
CA GLY A 170 -14.43 4.03 -10.74
C GLY A 170 -13.42 3.59 -9.68
N GLN A 171 -12.60 4.50 -9.15
CA GLN A 171 -11.60 4.18 -8.13
C GLN A 171 -11.52 5.27 -7.04
N ASN A 172 -11.26 4.85 -5.81
CA ASN A 172 -10.90 5.71 -4.68
C ASN A 172 -9.80 5.02 -3.86
N LEU A 173 -8.65 4.79 -4.49
CA LEU A 173 -7.51 4.09 -3.89
C LEU A 173 -6.80 4.93 -2.81
N ASP A 174 -6.92 6.26 -2.87
CA ASP A 174 -6.52 7.18 -1.79
C ASP A 174 -7.49 7.13 -0.58
N ARG A 175 -8.62 6.43 -0.68
CA ARG A 175 -9.64 6.34 0.38
C ARG A 175 -10.05 7.72 0.89
N ARG A 176 -10.28 8.67 -0.02
CA ARG A 176 -10.71 10.03 0.30
C ARG A 176 -12.17 10.00 0.76
N ILE A 177 -12.47 10.81 1.76
CA ILE A 177 -13.82 11.03 2.26
C ILE A 177 -14.12 12.51 2.05
N PRO A 178 -15.16 12.87 1.25
CA PRO A 178 -15.58 14.26 1.13
C PRO A 178 -15.89 14.86 2.51
N SER A 179 -15.49 16.10 2.73
CA SER A 179 -15.83 16.79 3.97
C SER A 179 -16.01 18.28 3.73
N VAL A 180 -16.90 18.90 4.50
CA VAL A 180 -17.11 20.36 4.51
C VAL A 180 -16.03 21.10 5.31
N GLY A 181 -15.22 20.39 6.09
CA GLY A 181 -14.14 20.96 6.91
C GLY A 181 -13.09 19.91 7.29
N GLU A 182 -12.22 20.24 8.26
CA GLU A 182 -11.15 19.33 8.70
C GLU A 182 -11.71 18.12 9.47
N THR A 183 -12.80 18.29 10.20
CA THR A 183 -13.45 17.17 10.91
C THR A 183 -14.33 16.42 9.92
N ILE A 184 -13.97 15.17 9.63
CA ILE A 184 -14.69 14.29 8.70
C ILE A 184 -15.93 13.70 9.38
N VAL A 185 -15.78 13.22 10.60
CA VAL A 185 -16.88 12.65 11.39
C VAL A 185 -16.62 12.83 12.87
N GLU A 186 -17.67 13.10 13.63
CA GLU A 186 -17.62 13.19 15.09
C GLU A 186 -18.87 12.59 15.70
N TYR A 187 -18.70 11.64 16.60
CA TYR A 187 -19.77 10.97 17.34
C TYR A 187 -19.56 11.12 18.84
N ASP A 188 -20.61 11.55 19.53
CA ASP A 188 -20.73 11.47 20.98
C ASP A 188 -21.80 10.42 21.31
N PHE A 189 -21.36 9.27 21.83
CA PHE A 189 -22.26 8.16 22.12
C PHE A 189 -23.07 8.36 23.40
N THR A 190 -22.75 9.37 24.20
CA THR A 190 -23.51 9.73 25.42
C THR A 190 -24.78 10.52 25.11
N GLN A 191 -24.84 11.18 23.94
CA GLN A 191 -25.93 12.10 23.54
C GLN A 191 -26.93 11.49 22.55
N SER A 192 -27.01 10.17 22.48
CA SER A 192 -27.82 9.47 21.47
C SER A 192 -29.18 9.06 22.02
N ASN A 193 -30.23 9.21 21.20
CA ASN A 193 -31.58 8.76 21.52
C ASN A 193 -32.07 7.77 20.44
N GLY A 194 -32.20 6.50 20.81
CA GLY A 194 -32.53 5.42 19.87
C GLY A 194 -31.29 4.75 19.26
N SER A 195 -31.46 4.13 18.08
CA SER A 195 -30.38 3.41 17.38
C SER A 195 -29.47 4.31 16.54
N THR A 196 -29.91 5.50 16.16
CA THR A 196 -29.13 6.40 15.30
C THR A 196 -28.23 7.31 16.13
N VAL A 197 -26.95 7.33 15.80
CA VAL A 197 -25.94 8.23 16.38
C VAL A 197 -25.66 9.37 15.39
N LYS A 198 -25.92 10.60 15.83
CA LYS A 198 -25.78 11.78 14.98
C LYS A 198 -24.30 12.16 14.81
N ASP A 199 -23.82 12.17 13.57
CA ASP A 199 -22.61 12.91 13.18
C ASP A 199 -22.70 14.41 13.46
N LEU A 200 -21.75 14.91 14.26
CA LEU A 200 -21.63 16.30 14.70
C LEU A 200 -20.72 17.15 13.80
N SER A 201 -20.04 16.55 12.81
CA SER A 201 -19.10 17.26 11.92
C SER A 201 -19.78 18.16 10.87
N GLY A 202 -21.08 17.96 10.64
CA GLY A 202 -21.84 18.64 9.58
C GLY A 202 -21.83 17.92 8.23
N ASN A 203 -21.15 16.77 8.12
CA ASN A 203 -21.10 15.98 6.88
C ASN A 203 -22.28 15.02 6.71
N GLY A 204 -23.03 14.76 7.79
CA GLY A 204 -24.23 13.92 7.75
C GLY A 204 -23.93 12.42 7.71
N TYR A 205 -22.72 12.02 8.12
CA TYR A 205 -22.33 10.62 8.21
C TYR A 205 -22.90 9.96 9.48
N HIS A 206 -24.21 10.02 9.69
CA HIS A 206 -24.85 9.43 10.88
C HIS A 206 -24.59 7.91 10.96
N ALA A 207 -24.31 7.40 12.15
CA ALA A 207 -24.08 5.98 12.39
C ALA A 207 -25.33 5.29 12.93
N GLU A 208 -25.39 3.97 12.80
CA GLU A 208 -26.45 3.12 13.34
C GLU A 208 -25.85 2.14 14.35
N SER A 209 -26.47 2.06 15.53
CA SER A 209 -26.06 1.24 16.66
C SER A 209 -27.08 0.14 16.93
N SER A 210 -26.62 -1.10 17.04
CA SER A 210 -27.34 -2.17 17.72
C SER A 210 -26.92 -2.35 19.18
N CYS A 211 -25.93 -1.59 19.63
CA CYS A 211 -25.45 -1.59 21.01
C CYS A 211 -26.29 -0.69 21.91
N GLU A 212 -26.29 -1.01 23.20
CA GLU A 212 -26.85 -0.12 24.22
C GLU A 212 -26.04 1.17 24.30
N LEU A 213 -26.74 2.31 24.25
CA LEU A 213 -26.18 3.65 24.40
C LEU A 213 -26.62 4.20 25.75
N GLY A 214 -25.68 4.62 26.58
CA GLY A 214 -25.93 5.11 27.94
C GLY A 214 -25.10 6.35 28.28
N GLU A 215 -25.19 6.79 29.54
CA GLU A 215 -24.52 7.99 30.03
C GLU A 215 -22.99 7.92 29.93
N GLU A 216 -22.40 6.72 30.00
CA GLU A 216 -20.96 6.49 29.81
C GLU A 216 -20.54 6.29 28.34
N GLY A 217 -21.51 6.18 27.41
CA GLY A 217 -21.27 5.94 25.98
C GLY A 217 -21.88 4.63 25.47
N ALA A 218 -21.33 4.10 24.38
CA ALA A 218 -21.79 2.86 23.76
C ALA A 218 -21.17 1.63 24.41
N VAL A 219 -22.02 0.70 24.89
CA VAL A 219 -21.59 -0.56 25.50
C VAL A 219 -21.41 -1.61 24.41
N LEU A 220 -20.15 -1.91 24.08
CA LEU A 220 -19.77 -2.88 23.07
C LEU A 220 -19.73 -4.29 23.68
N THR A 221 -20.43 -5.21 23.03
CA THR A 221 -20.44 -6.65 23.34
C THR A 221 -20.21 -7.44 22.06
N PRO A 222 -19.86 -8.75 22.13
CA PRO A 222 -19.71 -9.57 20.93
C PRO A 222 -20.99 -9.67 20.08
N SER A 223 -22.16 -9.38 20.65
CA SER A 223 -23.46 -9.46 19.96
C SER A 223 -23.94 -8.16 19.31
N CYS A 224 -23.23 -7.05 19.48
CA CYS A 224 -23.65 -5.76 18.94
C CYS A 224 -22.51 -5.03 18.22
N SER A 225 -22.87 -4.03 17.43
CA SER A 225 -21.92 -3.17 16.74
C SER A 225 -22.51 -1.81 16.43
N ILE A 226 -21.65 -0.81 16.23
CA ILE A 226 -22.02 0.46 15.62
C ILE A 226 -21.46 0.47 14.20
N THR A 227 -22.29 0.81 13.22
CA THR A 227 -21.93 0.88 11.81
C THR A 227 -22.02 2.31 11.31
N THR A 228 -21.02 2.73 10.53
CA THR A 228 -21.00 4.06 9.89
C THR A 228 -21.23 3.91 8.38
N PRO A 229 -21.64 4.97 7.67
CA PRO A 229 -21.72 4.95 6.21
C PRO A 229 -20.34 5.04 5.55
N LEU A 230 -19.26 5.14 6.33
CA LEU A 230 -17.88 5.22 5.86
C LEU A 230 -17.25 3.82 5.85
N THR A 231 -16.12 3.67 5.16
CA THR A 231 -15.38 2.39 5.16
C THR A 231 -13.99 2.59 5.75
N GLN A 232 -13.17 3.40 5.09
CA GLN A 232 -11.82 3.74 5.53
C GLN A 232 -11.46 5.15 5.09
N LYS A 233 -10.57 5.81 5.83
CA LYS A 233 -9.91 7.06 5.43
C LYS A 233 -8.44 6.80 5.17
N GLY A 234 -7.94 7.22 4.01
CA GLY A 234 -6.52 7.09 3.66
C GLY A 234 -5.62 7.96 4.55
N ARG A 235 -4.32 7.73 4.44
CA ARG A 235 -3.19 8.43 5.09
C ARG A 235 -3.42 9.92 5.41
N ASN A 236 -2.68 10.39 6.42
CA ASN A 236 -2.77 11.74 6.99
C ASN A 236 -4.13 11.93 7.65
N TYR A 237 -4.33 11.25 8.77
CA TYR A 237 -5.54 11.33 9.58
C TYR A 237 -5.22 11.25 11.06
N THR A 238 -6.12 11.78 11.87
CA THR A 238 -6.16 11.56 13.32
C THR A 238 -7.54 11.06 13.71
N LEU A 239 -7.63 9.81 14.17
CA LEU A 239 -8.83 9.20 14.75
C LEU A 239 -8.69 9.20 16.27
N SER A 240 -9.36 10.15 16.94
CA SER A 240 -9.40 10.26 18.40
C SER A 240 -10.60 9.52 18.96
N PHE A 241 -10.45 8.83 20.09
CA PHE A 241 -11.53 8.11 20.77
C PHE A 241 -11.23 7.91 22.26
N SER A 242 -12.29 7.83 23.05
CA SER A 242 -12.26 7.47 24.47
C SER A 242 -12.69 6.00 24.62
N ILE A 243 -11.91 5.17 25.30
CA ILE A 243 -12.18 3.72 25.46
C ILE A 243 -12.02 3.26 26.90
N LYS A 244 -12.88 2.34 27.34
CA LYS A 244 -12.79 1.64 28.62
C LYS A 244 -13.10 0.15 28.41
N PRO A 245 -12.09 -0.72 28.24
CA PRO A 245 -12.31 -2.16 28.21
C PRO A 245 -12.96 -2.62 29.52
N THR A 246 -13.98 -3.48 29.45
CA THR A 246 -14.67 -3.99 30.66
C THR A 246 -14.23 -5.41 31.02
N SER A 247 -13.55 -6.10 30.10
CA SER A 247 -12.96 -7.42 30.32
C SER A 247 -11.67 -7.59 29.51
N ALA A 248 -11.04 -8.76 29.62
CA ALA A 248 -9.89 -9.14 28.79
C ALA A 248 -10.29 -9.78 27.45
N ALA A 249 -11.58 -9.70 27.07
CA ALA A 249 -12.09 -10.24 25.81
C ALA A 249 -11.46 -9.51 24.63
N LYS A 250 -10.78 -10.29 23.78
CA LYS A 250 -9.99 -9.78 22.67
C LYS A 250 -10.85 -9.61 21.42
N GLY A 251 -10.52 -8.62 20.60
CA GLY A 251 -11.24 -8.40 19.37
C GLY A 251 -11.03 -7.04 18.73
N ALA A 252 -11.66 -6.84 17.58
CA ALA A 252 -11.64 -5.56 16.89
C ALA A 252 -12.39 -4.48 17.69
N ILE A 253 -11.73 -3.35 17.92
CA ILE A 253 -12.35 -2.12 18.42
C ILE A 253 -12.94 -1.38 17.23
N PHE A 254 -12.11 -1.14 16.22
CA PHE A 254 -12.48 -0.52 14.94
C PHE A 254 -12.13 -1.45 13.80
N SER A 255 -13.00 -1.53 12.79
CA SER A 255 -12.76 -2.26 11.55
C SER A 255 -13.32 -1.49 10.36
N GLY A 256 -12.68 -1.65 9.20
CA GLY A 256 -13.18 -1.08 7.96
C GLY A 256 -12.30 -1.45 6.78
N GLY A 257 -12.91 -1.89 5.67
CA GLY A 257 -12.19 -2.35 4.49
C GLY A 257 -11.13 -3.40 4.83
N ASP A 258 -9.88 -3.10 4.53
CA ASP A 258 -8.72 -3.95 4.82
C ASP A 258 -7.91 -3.51 6.06
N SER A 259 -8.49 -2.71 6.97
CA SER A 259 -7.83 -2.25 8.19
C SER A 259 -8.64 -2.46 9.47
N GLY A 260 -7.94 -2.47 10.61
CA GLY A 260 -8.55 -2.50 11.94
C GLY A 260 -7.60 -2.10 13.06
N LEU A 261 -8.17 -1.71 14.19
CA LEU A 261 -7.48 -1.52 15.46
C LEU A 261 -8.10 -2.46 16.50
N TRP A 262 -7.30 -3.35 17.05
CA TRP A 262 -7.77 -4.48 17.86
C TRP A 262 -7.23 -4.41 19.28
N PHE A 263 -8.08 -4.78 20.24
CA PHE A 263 -7.72 -5.03 21.63
C PHE A 263 -7.26 -6.48 21.75
N GLY A 264 -6.01 -6.76 21.40
CA GLY A 264 -5.46 -8.11 21.41
C GLY A 264 -6.01 -9.04 20.33
N ASN A 265 -5.36 -10.21 20.19
CA ASN A 265 -5.76 -11.28 19.29
C ASN A 265 -5.28 -12.64 19.82
N GLY A 266 -6.15 -13.65 19.87
CA GLY A 266 -5.80 -14.99 20.37
C GLY A 266 -5.27 -14.96 21.81
N THR A 267 -3.99 -15.28 21.99
CA THR A 267 -3.32 -15.27 23.31
C THR A 267 -2.54 -13.99 23.58
N VAL A 268 -2.55 -13.02 22.66
CA VAL A 268 -1.76 -11.79 22.78
C VAL A 268 -2.66 -10.64 23.22
N ASP A 269 -2.29 -9.96 24.31
CA ASP A 269 -3.05 -8.87 24.92
C ASP A 269 -2.68 -7.49 24.36
N ALA A 270 -1.60 -7.40 23.58
CA ALA A 270 -1.14 -6.16 22.97
C ALA A 270 -2.20 -5.56 22.04
N VAL A 271 -2.31 -4.23 22.03
CA VAL A 271 -3.04 -3.51 20.98
C VAL A 271 -2.37 -3.77 19.63
N MET A 272 -3.19 -4.10 18.63
CA MET A 272 -2.70 -4.43 17.30
C MET A 272 -3.37 -3.57 16.24
N LEU A 273 -2.58 -3.13 15.26
CA LEU A 273 -3.13 -2.83 13.96
C LEU A 273 -3.34 -4.12 13.19
N PHE A 274 -4.41 -4.15 12.43
CA PHE A 274 -4.69 -5.18 11.45
C PHE A 274 -4.67 -4.54 10.06
N SER A 275 -4.01 -5.19 9.10
CA SER A 275 -4.13 -4.82 7.69
C SER A 275 -4.03 -6.04 6.78
N GLY A 276 -5.03 -6.20 5.90
CA GLY A 276 -5.16 -7.34 5.00
C GLY A 276 -5.32 -8.66 5.76
N GLU A 277 -4.20 -9.34 5.99
CA GLU A 277 -4.13 -10.62 6.73
C GLU A 277 -3.04 -10.60 7.82
N SER A 278 -2.44 -9.44 8.09
CA SER A 278 -1.33 -9.29 9.04
C SER A 278 -1.72 -8.43 10.24
N THR A 279 -1.09 -8.71 11.37
CA THR A 279 -1.22 -7.91 12.60
C THR A 279 0.12 -7.32 13.00
N TYR A 280 0.09 -6.10 13.54
CA TYR A 280 1.25 -5.34 13.98
C TYR A 280 0.99 -4.91 15.42
N ALA A 281 1.70 -5.53 16.36
CA ALA A 281 1.47 -5.36 17.79
C ALA A 281 2.36 -4.25 18.38
N LEU A 282 1.79 -3.46 19.29
CA LEU A 282 2.56 -2.58 20.16
C LEU A 282 3.02 -3.31 21.42
N ASN A 283 3.96 -2.70 22.14
CA ASN A 283 4.23 -3.08 23.52
C ASN A 283 3.30 -2.31 24.49
N TYR A 284 1.99 -2.40 24.27
CA TYR A 284 0.98 -1.66 25.02
C TYR A 284 -0.37 -2.40 25.02
N THR A 285 -1.09 -2.31 26.13
CA THR A 285 -2.44 -2.84 26.31
C THR A 285 -3.28 -1.80 27.04
N PHE A 286 -4.53 -1.56 26.60
CA PHE A 286 -5.44 -0.69 27.33
C PHE A 286 -5.78 -1.27 28.71
N PRO A 287 -5.73 -0.48 29.80
CA PRO A 287 -6.09 -0.95 31.13
C PRO A 287 -7.57 -1.32 31.21
N VAL A 288 -7.87 -2.52 31.72
CA VAL A 288 -9.25 -2.98 31.93
C VAL A 288 -9.88 -2.24 33.11
N GLY A 289 -11.07 -1.69 32.91
CA GLY A 289 -11.84 -0.95 33.90
C GLY A 289 -11.52 0.54 33.99
N GLU A 290 -10.54 1.03 33.22
CA GLU A 290 -10.10 2.43 33.24
C GLU A 290 -10.37 3.13 31.90
N TRP A 291 -10.77 4.40 31.96
CA TRP A 291 -10.93 5.24 30.77
C TRP A 291 -9.56 5.64 30.23
N THR A 292 -9.41 5.51 28.91
CA THR A 292 -8.23 5.93 28.17
C THR A 292 -8.63 6.83 27.00
N GLU A 293 -7.99 7.99 26.89
CA GLU A 293 -8.05 8.84 25.71
C GLU A 293 -6.92 8.43 24.74
N ALA A 294 -7.30 8.04 23.53
CA ALA A 294 -6.37 7.54 22.54
C ALA A 294 -6.56 8.21 21.18
N LYS A 295 -5.48 8.26 20.39
CA LYS A 295 -5.51 8.68 18.99
C LYS A 295 -4.78 7.68 18.13
N LEU A 296 -5.45 7.19 17.09
CA LEU A 296 -4.80 6.49 15.99
C LEU A 296 -4.43 7.53 14.92
N VAL A 297 -3.13 7.69 14.68
CA VAL A 297 -2.58 8.75 13.82
C VAL A 297 -1.86 8.12 12.63
N GLY A 298 -2.39 8.30 11.43
CA GLY A 298 -1.70 7.93 10.19
C GLY A 298 -0.97 9.14 9.61
N GLN A 299 0.36 9.09 9.49
CA GLN A 299 1.19 10.18 8.98
C GLN A 299 2.13 9.65 7.89
N GLY A 300 1.81 9.95 6.63
CA GLY A 300 2.54 9.42 5.48
C GLY A 300 2.65 7.89 5.55
N ARG A 301 3.87 7.39 5.71
CA ARG A 301 4.18 5.94 5.73
C ARG A 301 4.13 5.30 7.12
N GLN A 302 3.70 6.05 8.13
CA GLN A 302 3.78 5.67 9.53
C GLN A 302 2.39 5.70 10.17
N THR A 303 2.14 4.79 11.10
CA THR A 303 0.93 4.79 11.92
C THR A 303 1.30 4.71 13.39
N PHE A 304 0.62 5.49 14.22
CA PHE A 304 0.90 5.60 15.64
C PHE A 304 -0.36 5.44 16.46
N LEU A 305 -0.19 4.95 17.69
CA LEU A 305 -1.15 5.10 18.77
C LEU A 305 -0.59 6.10 19.78
N ASP A 306 -1.28 7.21 20.00
CA ASP A 306 -1.00 8.17 21.07
C ASP A 306 -1.99 7.91 22.21
N VAL A 307 -1.47 7.62 23.40
CA VAL A 307 -2.27 7.42 24.62
C VAL A 307 -1.76 8.33 25.71
N GLY A 308 -2.60 9.28 26.17
CA GLY A 308 -2.22 10.19 27.25
C GLY A 308 -0.95 11.03 26.96
N GLY A 309 -0.58 11.21 25.69
CA GLY A 309 0.64 11.90 25.26
C GLY A 309 1.81 10.97 24.94
N ASP A 310 1.73 9.68 25.28
CA ASP A 310 2.72 8.68 24.92
C ASP A 310 2.44 8.14 23.51
N ARG A 311 3.30 8.53 22.57
CA ARG A 311 3.19 8.16 21.14
C ARG A 311 4.00 6.89 20.84
N MET A 312 3.32 5.86 20.35
CA MET A 312 3.88 4.55 20.02
C MET A 312 3.70 4.26 18.53
N GLU A 313 4.75 3.77 17.87
CA GLU A 313 4.73 3.48 16.43
C GLU A 313 4.48 2.00 16.16
N PHE A 314 3.61 1.71 15.19
CA PHE A 314 3.42 0.36 14.68
C PHE A 314 4.51 0.01 13.66
N LEU A 315 5.25 -1.06 13.93
CA LEU A 315 6.36 -1.52 13.11
C LEU A 315 6.11 -2.95 12.60
N THR A 316 6.66 -3.24 11.42
CA THR A 316 6.88 -4.60 10.94
C THR A 316 8.34 -4.99 11.15
N ILE A 317 8.58 -6.29 11.30
CA ILE A 317 9.91 -6.87 11.53
C ILE A 317 10.20 -7.84 10.39
N MET A 318 11.27 -7.58 9.66
CA MET A 318 11.71 -8.42 8.56
C MET A 318 13.05 -9.04 8.89
N GLY A 319 13.22 -10.34 8.58
CA GLY A 319 14.52 -11.01 8.66
C GLY A 319 15.32 -10.74 7.40
N TRP A 320 16.51 -10.16 7.51
CA TRP A 320 17.41 -9.95 6.38
C TRP A 320 18.41 -11.11 6.27
N ASN A 321 18.15 -12.04 5.36
CA ASN A 321 19.02 -13.18 5.04
C ASN A 321 19.52 -13.97 6.27
N GLY A 322 18.72 -14.00 7.35
CA GLY A 322 19.09 -14.61 8.63
C GLY A 322 20.18 -13.88 9.43
N ALA A 323 20.67 -12.72 8.96
CA ALA A 323 21.76 -11.99 9.58
C ALA A 323 21.29 -10.99 10.66
N ARG A 324 20.19 -10.27 10.40
CA ARG A 324 19.61 -9.31 11.37
C ARG A 324 18.12 -9.09 11.12
N PHE A 325 17.46 -8.45 12.08
CA PHE A 325 16.12 -7.90 11.89
C PHE A 325 16.20 -6.47 11.37
N VAL A 326 15.31 -6.15 10.44
CA VAL A 326 15.05 -4.80 9.95
C VAL A 326 13.65 -4.40 10.39
N TRP A 327 13.58 -3.32 11.15
CA TRP A 327 12.33 -2.73 11.61
C TRP A 327 11.93 -1.62 10.66
N GLN A 328 10.66 -1.59 10.25
CA GLN A 328 10.15 -0.53 9.40
C GLN A 328 8.75 -0.09 9.82
N PRO A 329 8.41 1.19 9.64
CA PRO A 329 7.06 1.71 9.86
C PRO A 329 6.02 1.01 9.00
N VAL A 330 4.78 0.99 9.46
CA VAL A 330 3.63 0.47 8.71
C VAL A 330 2.56 1.55 8.57
N ALA A 331 2.10 1.78 7.34
CA ALA A 331 0.96 2.64 7.05
C ALA A 331 -0.34 1.83 6.96
N VAL A 332 -1.35 2.24 7.72
CA VAL A 332 -2.70 1.63 7.70
C VAL A 332 -3.75 2.73 7.64
N GLU A 333 -4.74 2.54 6.77
CA GLU A 333 -5.86 3.47 6.61
C GLU A 333 -6.80 3.42 7.81
N ALA A 334 -7.41 4.55 8.20
CA ALA A 334 -8.26 4.63 9.37
C ALA A 334 -9.45 3.67 9.21
N PRO A 335 -9.67 2.71 10.12
CA PRO A 335 -10.82 1.81 10.07
C PRO A 335 -12.07 2.50 10.62
N LEU A 336 -13.11 2.65 9.79
CA LEU A 336 -14.28 3.47 10.14
C LEU A 336 -15.62 2.75 10.00
N ALA A 337 -15.68 1.61 9.31
CA ALA A 337 -16.95 0.97 8.97
C ALA A 337 -17.73 0.52 10.20
N THR A 338 -17.04 -0.13 11.15
CA THR A 338 -17.68 -0.77 12.29
C THR A 338 -16.87 -0.58 13.56
N LEU A 339 -17.56 -0.22 14.65
CA LEU A 339 -17.05 -0.28 16.02
C LEU A 339 -17.65 -1.50 16.73
N GLY A 340 -16.81 -2.29 17.41
CA GLY A 340 -17.23 -3.51 18.10
C GLY A 340 -17.61 -4.66 17.15
N GLY A 341 -18.42 -5.61 17.63
CA GLY A 341 -18.85 -6.80 16.89
C GLY A 341 -17.78 -7.88 16.66
N GLY A 342 -16.52 -7.59 17.01
CA GLY A 342 -15.36 -8.47 16.78
C GLY A 342 -14.84 -9.21 18.02
N GLY A 343 -15.65 -9.35 19.08
CA GLY A 343 -15.29 -10.01 20.33
C GLY A 343 -14.79 -9.08 21.45
N PHE A 344 -14.48 -7.82 21.14
CA PHE A 344 -14.15 -6.81 22.14
C PHE A 344 -15.33 -6.50 23.06
N GLU A 345 -15.04 -6.35 24.36
CA GLU A 345 -16.00 -5.96 25.39
C GLU A 345 -15.52 -4.68 26.10
N GLY A 346 -16.33 -3.63 26.05
CA GLY A 346 -15.96 -2.35 26.64
C GLY A 346 -16.97 -1.24 26.38
N VAL A 347 -16.61 -0.02 26.77
CA VAL A 347 -17.39 1.19 26.52
C VAL A 347 -16.57 2.15 25.65
N ILE A 348 -17.22 2.75 24.66
CA ILE A 348 -16.66 3.85 23.86
C ILE A 348 -17.51 5.10 24.12
N GLY A 349 -16.91 6.15 24.64
CA GLY A 349 -17.59 7.43 24.93
C GLY A 349 -17.87 8.24 23.67
N GLY A 350 -16.90 8.33 22.77
CA GLY A 350 -17.05 9.02 21.48
C GLY A 350 -15.87 8.76 20.56
N MET A 351 -15.98 9.24 19.32
CA MET A 351 -14.87 9.25 18.37
C MET A 351 -14.92 10.49 17.46
N LYS A 352 -13.75 10.92 17.01
CA LYS A 352 -13.59 12.04 16.08
C LYS A 352 -12.50 11.73 15.06
N LEU A 353 -12.81 11.86 13.78
CA LEU A 353 -11.85 11.75 12.69
C LEU A 353 -11.59 13.12 12.08
N VAL A 354 -10.32 13.48 12.01
CA VAL A 354 -9.84 14.72 11.37
C VAL A 354 -8.94 14.36 10.19
N ASP A 355 -9.09 15.10 9.09
CA ASP A 355 -8.17 15.04 7.95
C ASP A 355 -6.88 15.83 8.29
N GLY A 356 -5.73 15.21 8.07
CA GLY A 356 -4.44 15.72 8.52
C GLY A 356 -3.95 15.08 9.82
N ALA A 357 -2.61 15.05 9.98
CA ALA A 357 -1.89 14.49 11.12
C ALA A 357 -0.63 15.32 11.42
#